data_AF-A0A6C0HEQ6-F1
#
_entry.id   AF-A0A6C0HEQ6-F1
#
_cell.length_a   1.000
_cell.length_b   1.000
_cell.length_c   1.000
_cell.angle_alpha   90.00
_cell.angle_beta   90.00
_cell.angle_gamma   90.00
#
_symmetry.space_group_name_H-M   'P 1'
#
loop_
_entity.id
_entity.type
_entity.pdbx_description
1 polymer ?
#
loop_
_entity_poly.entity_id
_entity_poly.type
_entity_poly.pdbx_seq_one_letter_code
_entity_poly.pdbx_strand_id
1 'polypeptide(L)'
;MDDIIRICKHYIETDSFDSLKEYIFSLFNENQDWPYLFQKVYLHACLKQKEQIAKWLQNDIFPSMDAIQQIALRQIFPYGKYLLSKAPKA
;
A
#
# COMPACT_ATOMS: atom_id res chain seq x y z
N MET A 1 -11.77 3.02 9.21
CA MET A 1 -10.74 3.31 8.19
C MET A 1 -9.37 3.55 8.82
N ASP A 2 -9.23 4.45 9.80
CA ASP A 2 -7.93 4.73 10.43
C ASP A 2 -7.32 3.51 11.17
N ASP A 3 -8.13 2.66 11.78
CA ASP A 3 -7.65 1.43 12.43
C ASP A 3 -7.08 0.43 11.43
N ILE A 4 -7.74 0.27 10.27
CA ILE A 4 -7.25 -0.59 9.17
C ILE A 4 -5.88 -0.10 8.71
N ILE A 5 -5.75 1.21 8.48
CA ILE A 5 -4.48 1.81 8.06
C ILE A 5 -3.41 1.61 9.13
N ARG A 6 -3.76 1.76 10.42
CA ARG A 6 -2.83 1.55 11.54
C ARG A 6 -2.33 0.10 11.57
N ILE A 7 -3.21 -0.88 11.38
CA ILE A 7 -2.86 -2.30 11.32
C ILE A 7 -1.93 -2.58 10.12
N CYS A 8 -2.29 -2.10 8.93
CA CYS A 8 -1.45 -2.27 7.75
C CYS A 8 -0.05 -1.67 7.94
N LYS A 9 0.04 -0.47 8.53
CA LYS A 9 1.32 0.16 8.85
C LYS A 9 2.12 -0.65 9.85
N HIS A 10 1.48 -1.22 10.87
CA HIS A 10 2.14 -2.09 11.83
C HIS A 10 2.77 -3.30 11.13
N TYR A 11 2.05 -4.00 10.26
CA TYR A 11 2.61 -5.14 9.51
C TYR A 11 3.77 -4.74 8.58
N ILE A 12 3.74 -3.53 8.00
CA ILE A 12 4.86 -2.99 7.21
C ILE A 12 6.09 -2.78 8.10
N GLU A 13 5.91 -2.21 9.29
CA GLU A 13 7.00 -1.94 10.22
C GLU A 13 7.62 -3.22 10.81
N THR A 14 6.80 -4.25 11.05
CA THR A 14 7.25 -5.57 11.54
C THR A 14 7.70 -6.52 10.42
N ASP A 15 7.73 -6.06 9.17
CA ASP A 15 8.08 -6.85 7.98
C ASP A 15 7.24 -8.12 7.78
N SER A 16 6.01 -8.11 8.29
CA SER A 16 5.10 -9.26 8.26
C SER A 16 4.29 -9.25 6.95
N PHE A 17 4.98 -9.50 5.84
CA PHE A 17 4.39 -9.39 4.50
C PHE A 17 3.19 -10.32 4.28
N ASP A 18 3.29 -11.58 4.69
CA ASP A 18 2.20 -12.54 4.50
C ASP A 18 0.96 -12.16 5.31
N SER A 19 1.14 -11.71 6.56
CA SER A 19 0.04 -11.21 7.40
C SER A 19 -0.61 -9.97 6.78
N LEU A 20 0.17 -9.06 6.17
CA LEU A 20 -0.38 -7.91 5.46
C LEU A 20 -1.24 -8.35 4.26
N LYS A 21 -0.79 -9.34 3.49
CA LYS A 21 -1.56 -9.85 2.36
C LYS A 21 -2.88 -10.44 2.81
N GLU A 22 -2.84 -11.36 3.77
CA GLU A 22 -4.03 -12.02 4.30
C GLU A 22 -5.05 -11.00 4.81
N TYR A 23 -4.56 -9.98 5.54
CA TYR A 23 -5.41 -8.92 6.04
C TYR A 23 -5.99 -8.04 4.92
N ILE A 24 -5.21 -7.66 3.92
CA ILE A 24 -5.75 -6.89 2.78
C ILE A 24 -6.74 -7.73 1.97
N PHE A 25 -6.47 -9.02 1.77
CA PHE A 25 -7.38 -9.92 1.06
C PHE A 25 -8.71 -10.11 1.79
N SER A 26 -8.71 -10.17 3.12
CA SER A 26 -9.95 -10.29 3.88
C SER A 26 -10.87 -9.07 3.72
N LEU A 27 -10.29 -7.89 3.46
CA LEU A 27 -11.03 -6.63 3.28
C LEU A 27 -11.70 -6.47 1.91
N PHE A 28 -11.39 -7.31 0.91
CA PHE A 28 -11.98 -7.18 -0.45
C PHE A 28 -13.49 -7.37 -0.48
N ASN A 29 -14.06 -8.09 0.48
CA ASN A 29 -15.50 -8.28 0.59
C ASN A 29 -16.19 -7.10 1.32
N GLU A 30 -15.43 -6.13 1.83
CA GLU A 30 -15.94 -4.98 2.54
C GLU A 30 -15.97 -3.74 1.63
N ASN A 31 -17.00 -2.90 1.82
CA ASN A 31 -17.13 -1.66 1.06
C ASN A 31 -16.21 -0.58 1.67
N GLN A 32 -14.93 -0.65 1.34
CA GLN A 32 -13.88 0.25 1.81
C GLN A 32 -13.51 1.28 0.74
N ASP A 33 -13.05 2.47 1.18
CA ASP A 33 -12.39 3.44 0.30
C ASP A 33 -10.99 2.92 -0.07
N TRP A 34 -10.95 2.08 -1.10
CA TRP A 34 -9.74 1.45 -1.62
C TRP A 34 -8.69 2.44 -2.09
N PRO A 35 -9.02 3.53 -2.82
CA PRO A 35 -8.06 4.58 -3.14
C PRO A 35 -7.36 5.16 -1.92
N TYR A 36 -8.13 5.54 -0.90
CA TYR A 36 -7.57 6.13 0.31
C TYR A 36 -6.67 5.14 1.06
N LEU A 37 -7.15 3.91 1.26
CA LEU A 37 -6.40 2.85 1.92
C LEU A 37 -5.09 2.56 1.17
N PHE A 38 -5.18 2.32 -0.14
CA PHE A 38 -4.02 2.03 -0.98
C PHE A 38 -2.98 3.13 -0.92
N GLN A 39 -3.40 4.40 -1.09
CA GLN A 39 -2.48 5.53 -1.05
C GLN A 39 -1.70 5.57 0.26
N LYS A 40 -2.39 5.40 1.40
CA LYS A 40 -1.76 5.47 2.72
C LYS A 40 -0.81 4.30 2.97
N VAL A 41 -1.18 3.09 2.58
CA VAL A 41 -0.38 1.88 2.78
C VAL A 41 0.83 1.87 1.84
N TYR A 42 0.62 2.16 0.55
CA TYR A 42 1.69 2.20 -0.46
C TYR A 42 2.76 3.24 -0.12
N LEU A 43 2.37 4.48 0.18
CA LEU A 43 3.34 5.52 0.52
C LEU A 43 4.11 5.21 1.81
N HIS A 44 3.46 4.55 2.78
CA HIS A 44 4.14 4.13 3.99
C HIS A 44 5.14 3.00 3.73
N ALA A 45 4.79 2.01 2.91
CA ALA A 45 5.73 0.96 2.48
C ALA A 45 6.96 1.55 1.78
N CYS A 46 6.74 2.51 0.87
CA CYS A 46 7.82 3.23 0.19
C CYS A 46 8.70 4.02 1.17
N LEU A 47 8.11 4.72 2.13
CA LEU A 47 8.84 5.47 3.15
C LEU A 47 9.69 4.56 4.05
N LYS A 48 9.18 3.37 4.38
CA LYS A 48 9.85 2.37 5.22
C LYS A 48 10.80 1.46 4.43
N GLN A 49 11.08 1.78 3.16
CA GLN A 49 11.97 0.99 2.29
C GLN A 49 11.52 -0.47 2.10
N LYS A 50 10.22 -0.75 2.26
CA LYS A 50 9.65 -2.09 2.05
C LYS A 50 9.31 -2.29 0.57
N GLU A 51 10.35 -2.42 -0.24
CA GLU A 51 10.23 -2.50 -1.70
C GLU A 51 9.37 -3.69 -2.16
N GLN A 52 9.50 -4.84 -1.49
CA GLN A 52 8.69 -6.03 -1.78
C GLN A 52 7.19 -5.74 -1.61
N ILE A 53 6.81 -5.08 -0.51
CA ILE A 53 5.42 -4.71 -0.23
C ILE A 53 4.92 -3.68 -1.24
N ALA A 54 5.73 -2.65 -1.52
CA ALA A 54 5.37 -1.61 -2.48
C ALA A 54 5.14 -2.18 -3.89
N LYS A 55 6.00 -3.10 -4.33
CA LYS A 55 5.85 -3.80 -5.62
C LYS A 55 4.59 -4.65 -5.67
N TRP A 56 4.30 -5.40 -4.61
CA TRP A 56 3.09 -6.22 -4.53
C TRP A 56 1.82 -5.35 -4.59
N LEU A 57 1.78 -4.25 -3.84
CA LEU A 57 0.66 -3.30 -3.92
C LEU A 57 0.48 -2.80 -5.37
N GLN A 58 1.57 -2.39 -6.02
CA GLN A 58 1.52 -1.86 -7.38
C GLN A 58 1.15 -2.89 -8.46
N ASN A 59 1.59 -4.14 -8.32
CA ASN A 59 1.44 -5.16 -9.36
C ASN A 59 0.20 -6.04 -9.17
N ASP A 60 -0.25 -6.23 -7.93
CA ASP A 60 -1.32 -7.18 -7.60
C ASP A 60 -2.60 -6.45 -7.14
N ILE A 61 -2.46 -5.41 -6.30
CA ILE A 61 -3.63 -4.71 -5.74
C ILE A 61 -4.11 -3.57 -6.64
N PHE A 62 -3.20 -2.76 -7.19
CA PHE A 62 -3.60 -1.65 -8.06
C PHE A 62 -4.36 -2.09 -9.33
N PRO A 63 -3.96 -3.17 -10.04
CA PRO A 63 -4.68 -3.60 -11.25
C PRO A 63 -6.07 -4.19 -10.98
N SER A 64 -6.36 -4.64 -9.76
CA SER A 64 -7.68 -5.17 -9.40
C SER A 64 -8.72 -4.09 -9.10
N MET A 65 -8.29 -2.83 -8.96
CA MET A 65 -9.17 -1.68 -8.78
C MET A 65 -9.84 -1.26 -10.08
N ASP A 66 -11.00 -0.60 -10.00
CA ASP A 66 -11.67 -0.08 -11.19
C ASP A 66 -10.88 1.08 -11.83
N ALA A 67 -11.22 1.41 -13.08
CA ALA A 67 -10.48 2.39 -13.87
C ALA A 67 -10.44 3.80 -13.24
N ILE A 68 -11.52 4.23 -12.56
CA ILE A 68 -11.58 5.55 -11.93
C ILE A 68 -10.63 5.59 -10.74
N GLN A 69 -10.65 4.55 -9.91
CA GLN A 69 -9.72 4.39 -8.79
C GLN A 69 -8.26 4.35 -9.27
N GLN A 70 -7.98 3.58 -10.32
CA GLN A 70 -6.64 3.52 -10.91
C GLN A 70 -6.16 4.90 -11.38
N ILE A 71 -7.01 5.68 -12.05
CA ILE A 71 -6.66 7.04 -12.50
C ILE A 71 -6.30 7.93 -11.31
N ALA A 72 -7.10 7.90 -10.24
CA ALA A 72 -6.87 8.69 -9.04
C ALA A 72 -5.51 8.36 -8.36
N LEU A 73 -5.06 7.11 -8.46
CA LEU A 73 -3.86 6.62 -7.80
C LEU A 73 -2.58 6.73 -8.65
N ARG A 74 -2.65 6.73 -9.99
CA ARG A 74 -1.43 6.75 -10.84
C ARG A 74 -0.44 7.85 -10.49
N GLN A 75 -0.94 9.02 -10.10
CA GLN A 75 -0.12 10.17 -9.73
C GLN A 75 0.77 9.95 -8.50
N ILE A 76 0.49 8.96 -7.65
CA ILE A 76 1.26 8.72 -6.42
C ILE A 76 2.52 7.88 -6.66
N PHE A 77 2.58 7.13 -7.76
CA PHE A 77 3.72 6.24 -8.04
C PHE A 77 5.05 6.97 -8.24
N PRO A 78 5.12 8.12 -8.96
CA PRO A 78 6.35 8.89 -9.03
C PRO A 78 6.86 9.32 -7.65
N TYR A 79 5.95 9.74 -6.77
CA TYR A 79 6.30 10.11 -5.40
C TYR A 79 6.75 8.91 -4.56
N GLY A 80 6.06 7.77 -4.67
CA GLY A 80 6.48 6.51 -4.04
C GLY A 80 7.87 6.07 -4.48
N LYS A 81 8.17 6.15 -5.79
CA LYS A 81 9.51 5.87 -6.33
C LYS A 81 10.57 6.83 -5.79
N TYR A 82 10.24 8.12 -5.67
CA TYR A 82 11.12 9.10 -5.05
C TYR A 82 11.42 8.72 -3.59
N LEU A 83 10.40 8.36 -2.79
CA LEU A 83 10.57 7.92 -1.41
C LEU A 83 11.47 6.68 -1.31
N LEU A 84 11.25 5.67 -2.17
CA LEU A 84 12.11 4.49 -2.24
C LEU A 84 13.57 4.85 -2.56
N SER A 85 13.82 5.87 -3.39
CA SER A 85 15.17 6.29 -3.73
C SER A 85 15.89 7.13 -2.64
N LYS A 86 15.14 7.68 -1.69
CA LYS A 86 15.63 8.70 -0.74
C LYS A 86 15.53 8.33 0.74
N ALA A 87 14.67 7.39 1.13
CA ALA A 87 14.53 7.14 2.55
C ALA A 87 15.83 6.55 3.11
N PRO A 88 16.27 7.01 4.31
CA PRO A 88 17.50 6.54 4.91
C PRO A 88 17.42 5.02 5.05
N LYS A 89 18.45 4.32 4.55
CA LYS A 89 18.64 2.90 4.85
C LYS A 89 18.81 2.80 6.37
N ALA A 90 17.77 2.33 7.05
CA ALA A 90 17.82 2.02 8.47
C ALA A 90 18.75 0.81 8.70
#